data_AF-A0A3B8H8H4-F1
#
_entry.id   AF-A0A3B8H8H4-F1
#
_cell.length_a   1.000
_cell.length_b   1.000
_cell.length_c   1.000
_cell.angle_alpha   90.00
_cell.angle_beta   90.00
_cell.angle_gamma   90.00
#
_symmetry.space_group_name_H-M   'P 1'
#
loop_
_entity.id
_entity.type
_entity.pdbx_description
1 polymer ?
#
loop_
_entity_poly.entity_id
_entity_poly.type
_entity_poly.pdbx_seq_one_letter_code
_entity_poly.pdbx_strand_id
1 'polypeptide(L)'
;MGALMAVEEINAAGGIAGNKIDMEFRDSTLAAPAAIQNARYFVDSWGADFLAGVDSSGQALALAPVMAELDRILMVTHAATEKLTEEEVFKKGIKQVFRICTPTYQDGNAAAFVAKDLPATTWATINPKYEYGYATWKMFQETLGKLKPGVKFVADSWAPFGTTDFRSHINTI
;
A
#
# COMPACT_ATOMS: atom_id res chain seq x y z
N MET A 1 6.47 -15.98 -7.53
CA MET A 1 7.15 -16.27 -8.81
C MET A 1 8.28 -15.29 -9.10
N GLY A 2 8.06 -13.96 -9.09
CA GLY A 2 9.15 -12.99 -9.31
C GLY A 2 10.24 -12.95 -8.23
N ALA A 3 9.87 -13.00 -6.94
CA ALA A 3 10.85 -12.94 -5.84
C ALA A 3 11.81 -14.14 -5.82
N LEU A 4 11.30 -15.36 -6.04
CA LEU A 4 12.12 -16.58 -6.12
C LEU A 4 13.09 -16.53 -7.30
N MET A 5 12.64 -16.07 -8.47
CA MET A 5 13.50 -15.89 -9.64
C MET A 5 14.65 -14.90 -9.33
N ALA A 6 14.36 -13.78 -8.67
CA ALA A 6 15.40 -12.83 -8.27
C ALA A 6 16.40 -13.45 -7.27
N VAL A 7 15.93 -14.26 -6.31
CA VAL A 7 16.80 -15.00 -5.38
C VAL A 7 17.72 -15.97 -6.14
N GLU A 8 17.16 -16.73 -7.08
CA GLU A 8 17.92 -17.67 -7.92
C GLU A 8 19.00 -16.96 -8.74
N GLU A 9 18.64 -15.86 -9.42
CA GLU A 9 19.56 -15.06 -10.23
C GLU A 9 20.68 -14.44 -9.38
N ILE A 10 20.35 -13.84 -8.23
CA ILE A 10 21.34 -13.23 -7.33
C ILE A 10 22.29 -14.31 -6.78
N ASN A 11 21.74 -15.45 -6.36
CA ASN A 11 22.55 -16.55 -5.83
C ASN A 11 23.46 -17.17 -6.90
N ALA A 12 22.98 -17.30 -8.14
CA ALA A 12 23.78 -17.75 -9.28
C ALA A 12 24.92 -16.77 -9.61
N ALA A 13 24.71 -15.47 -9.38
CA ALA A 13 25.73 -14.43 -9.54
C ALA A 13 26.74 -14.33 -8.37
N GLY A 14 26.70 -15.25 -7.40
CA GLY A 14 27.61 -15.29 -6.26
C GLY A 14 27.05 -14.66 -4.97
N GLY A 15 25.77 -14.28 -4.96
CA GLY A 15 25.08 -13.76 -3.78
C GLY A 15 25.38 -12.29 -3.47
N ILE A 16 24.85 -11.80 -2.35
CA ILE A 16 25.10 -10.45 -1.86
C ILE A 16 26.32 -10.48 -0.95
N ALA A 17 27.38 -9.77 -1.34
CA ALA A 17 28.66 -9.76 -0.63
C ALA A 17 29.21 -11.18 -0.36
N GLY A 18 28.98 -12.11 -1.29
CA GLY A 18 29.41 -13.51 -1.19
C GLY A 18 28.45 -14.43 -0.40
N ASN A 19 27.34 -13.91 0.12
CA ASN A 19 26.35 -14.69 0.88
C ASN A 19 25.12 -14.97 0.02
N LYS A 20 24.60 -16.20 0.09
CA LYS A 20 23.36 -16.57 -0.59
C LYS A 20 22.16 -16.00 0.16
N ILE A 21 21.16 -15.56 -0.58
CA ILE A 21 19.84 -15.19 -0.07
C ILE A 21 19.03 -16.46 0.16
N ASP A 22 18.42 -16.56 1.35
CA ASP A 22 17.34 -17.50 1.65
C ASP A 22 16.04 -16.72 1.86
N MET A 23 14.90 -17.34 1.57
CA MET A 23 13.59 -16.66 1.57
C MET A 23 12.49 -17.59 2.06
N GLU A 24 11.82 -17.17 3.13
CA GLU A 24 10.64 -17.84 3.70
C GLU A 24 9.39 -16.98 3.48
N PHE A 25 8.24 -17.65 3.24
CA PHE A 25 6.97 -16.98 2.97
C PHE A 25 5.93 -17.31 4.04
N ARG A 26 5.13 -16.30 4.41
CA ARG A 26 3.94 -16.47 5.24
C ARG A 26 2.81 -15.60 4.76
N ASP A 27 1.61 -16.19 4.69
CA ASP A 27 0.40 -15.46 4.35
C ASP A 27 0.04 -14.48 5.48
N SER A 28 -0.09 -13.21 5.13
CA SER A 28 -0.51 -12.15 6.06
C SER A 28 -2.03 -12.02 6.15
N THR A 29 -2.78 -12.81 5.38
CA THR A 29 -4.24 -12.91 5.35
C THR A 29 -4.98 -11.59 5.14
N LEU A 30 -4.28 -10.59 4.57
CA LEU A 30 -4.70 -9.19 4.49
C LEU A 30 -5.12 -8.57 5.85
N ALA A 31 -4.75 -9.20 6.96
CA ALA A 31 -5.09 -8.77 8.32
C ALA A 31 -3.86 -8.22 9.05
N ALA A 32 -4.03 -7.11 9.77
CA ALA A 32 -2.95 -6.52 10.56
C ALA A 32 -2.41 -7.46 11.66
N PRO A 33 -3.23 -8.18 12.45
CA PRO A 33 -2.73 -9.09 13.47
C PRO A 33 -1.83 -10.20 12.91
N ALA A 34 -2.23 -10.83 11.80
CA ALA A 34 -1.45 -11.88 11.14
C ALA A 34 -0.13 -11.33 10.57
N ALA A 35 -0.17 -10.15 9.96
CA ALA A 35 1.04 -9.46 9.49
C ALA A 35 2.04 -9.20 10.64
N ILE A 36 1.57 -8.69 11.78
CA ILE A 36 2.40 -8.41 12.96
C ILE A 36 2.98 -9.71 13.53
N GLN A 37 2.16 -10.76 13.66
CA GLN A 37 2.62 -12.07 14.12
C GLN A 37 3.70 -12.65 13.21
N ASN A 38 3.49 -12.57 11.90
CA ASN A 38 4.48 -13.03 10.92
C ASN A 38 5.77 -12.22 11.01
N ALA A 39 5.68 -10.89 11.16
CA ALA A 39 6.85 -10.04 11.28
C ALA A 39 7.71 -10.42 12.49
N ARG A 40 7.09 -10.60 13.66
CA ARG A 40 7.79 -11.06 14.87
C ARG A 40 8.39 -12.46 14.69
N TYR A 41 7.66 -13.40 14.07
CA TYR A 41 8.23 -14.71 13.74
C TYR A 41 9.48 -14.59 12.85
N PHE A 42 9.41 -13.81 11.78
CA PHE A 42 10.52 -13.66 10.85
C PHE A 42 11.75 -13.09 11.55
N VAL A 43 11.58 -12.06 12.37
CA VAL A 43 12.69 -11.44 13.08
C VAL A 43 13.21 -12.31 14.22
N ASP A 44 12.34 -12.74 15.12
CA ASP A 44 12.74 -13.34 16.40
C ASP A 44 13.01 -14.85 16.29
N SER A 45 12.33 -15.55 15.38
CA SER A 45 12.40 -17.02 15.28
C SER A 45 13.14 -17.51 14.04
N TRP A 46 12.85 -16.96 12.86
CA TRP A 46 13.52 -17.36 11.61
C TRP A 46 14.87 -16.65 11.43
N GLY A 47 15.02 -15.43 11.97
CA GLY A 47 16.26 -14.66 11.93
C GLY A 47 16.42 -13.83 10.65
N ALA A 48 15.33 -13.31 10.09
CA ALA A 48 15.35 -12.46 8.90
C ALA A 48 16.22 -11.21 9.09
N ASP A 49 17.11 -10.95 8.13
CA ASP A 49 17.86 -9.70 8.05
C ASP A 49 16.96 -8.51 7.65
N PHE A 50 15.95 -8.76 6.82
CA PHE A 50 14.93 -7.80 6.42
C PHE A 50 13.66 -8.52 5.96
N LEU A 51 12.55 -7.79 5.91
CA LEU A 51 11.27 -8.28 5.43
C LEU A 51 10.90 -7.58 4.12
N ALA A 52 10.22 -8.31 3.24
CA ALA A 52 9.60 -7.77 2.02
C ALA A 52 8.13 -8.20 1.97
N GLY A 53 7.26 -7.29 1.55
CA GLY A 53 5.80 -7.41 1.69
C GLY A 53 5.26 -6.00 1.86
N VAL A 54 4.21 -5.68 2.60
CA VAL A 54 2.89 -6.32 2.54
C VAL A 54 2.06 -5.66 1.44
N ASP A 55 0.90 -6.26 1.14
CA ASP A 55 0.03 -5.80 0.08
C ASP A 55 -0.86 -4.62 0.48
N SER A 56 -1.42 -4.68 1.69
CA SER A 56 -2.42 -3.72 2.15
C SER A 56 -1.82 -2.50 2.84
N SER A 57 -2.29 -1.30 2.46
CA SER A 57 -2.06 -0.03 3.17
C SER A 57 -2.32 -0.13 4.68
N GLY A 58 -3.37 -0.85 5.10
CA GLY A 58 -3.68 -1.01 6.52
C GLY A 58 -2.66 -1.87 7.26
N GLN A 59 -2.14 -2.92 6.61
CA GLN A 59 -1.08 -3.75 7.19
C GLN A 59 0.24 -2.98 7.28
N ALA A 60 0.59 -2.19 6.26
CA ALA A 60 1.82 -1.41 6.26
C ALA A 60 1.84 -0.37 7.40
N LEU A 61 0.74 0.35 7.62
CA LEU A 61 0.61 1.28 8.74
C LEU A 61 0.70 0.58 10.10
N ALA A 62 0.12 -0.61 10.23
CA ALA A 62 0.20 -1.39 11.46
C ALA A 62 1.61 -1.95 11.72
N LEU A 63 2.34 -2.31 10.66
CA LEU A 63 3.70 -2.84 10.77
C LEU A 63 4.74 -1.76 11.03
N ALA A 64 4.60 -0.55 10.50
CA ALA A 64 5.61 0.49 10.63
C ALA A 64 6.16 0.70 12.07
N PRO A 65 5.32 0.90 13.11
CA PRO A 65 5.82 1.01 14.48
C PRO A 65 6.42 -0.29 15.02
N VAL A 66 5.94 -1.45 14.56
CA VAL A 66 6.50 -2.76 14.94
C VAL A 66 7.89 -2.95 14.35
N MET A 67 8.14 -2.50 13.11
CA MET A 67 9.46 -2.59 12.50
C MET A 67 10.48 -1.67 13.18
N ALA A 68 10.03 -0.53 13.71
CA ALA A 68 10.86 0.32 14.56
C ALA A 68 11.22 -0.36 15.89
N GLU A 69 10.28 -1.06 16.52
CA GLU A 69 10.51 -1.84 17.74
C GLU A 69 11.48 -3.00 17.51
N LEU A 70 11.29 -3.75 16.42
CA LEU A 70 12.11 -4.90 16.06
C LEU A 70 13.48 -4.52 15.50
N ASP A 71 13.69 -3.24 15.17
CA ASP A 71 14.86 -2.71 14.46
C ASP A 71 15.23 -3.54 13.21
N ARG A 72 14.24 -3.75 12.34
CA ARG A 72 14.43 -4.50 11.08
C ARG A 72 13.80 -3.78 9.91
N ILE A 73 14.47 -3.85 8.76
CA ILE A 73 13.98 -3.20 7.55
C ILE A 73 12.73 -3.92 7.04
N LEU A 74 11.73 -3.14 6.65
CA LEU A 74 10.60 -3.58 5.84
C LEU A 74 10.62 -2.86 4.49
N MET A 75 10.81 -3.64 3.42
CA MET A 75 10.63 -3.19 2.05
C MET A 75 9.16 -3.38 1.63
N VAL A 76 8.43 -2.27 1.53
CA VAL A 76 7.04 -2.25 1.11
C VAL A 76 6.91 -2.38 -0.41
N THR A 77 6.21 -3.42 -0.85
CA THR A 77 6.15 -3.87 -2.25
C THR A 77 4.86 -3.48 -2.96
N HIS A 78 3.80 -3.13 -2.25
CA HIS A 78 2.54 -2.70 -2.88
C HIS A 78 1.75 -1.65 -2.10
N ALA A 79 1.63 -1.76 -0.77
CA ALA A 79 0.82 -0.84 0.05
C ALA A 79 1.04 0.65 -0.28
N ALA A 80 -0.01 1.31 -0.75
CA ALA A 80 0.13 2.58 -1.48
C ALA A 80 -0.06 3.84 -0.62
N THR A 81 -0.77 3.79 0.51
CA THR A 81 -1.13 4.99 1.31
C THR A 81 0.05 5.92 1.55
N GLU A 82 -0.18 7.21 1.34
CA GLU A 82 0.79 8.28 1.52
C GLU A 82 1.22 8.43 2.98
N LYS A 83 0.33 8.09 3.91
CA LYS A 83 0.56 8.17 5.35
C LYS A 83 1.75 7.31 5.79
N LEU A 84 2.02 6.22 5.08
CA LEU A 84 3.21 5.40 5.34
C LEU A 84 4.49 6.25 5.24
N THR A 85 4.58 7.09 4.21
CA THR A 85 5.76 7.94 4.01
C THR A 85 5.68 9.24 4.79
N GLU A 86 4.52 9.91 4.81
CA GLU A 86 4.38 11.20 5.50
C GLU A 86 4.31 11.09 7.02
N GLU A 87 3.51 10.16 7.53
CA GLU A 87 3.24 10.07 8.97
C GLU A 87 4.24 9.14 9.64
N GLU A 88 4.38 7.91 9.15
CA GLU A 88 5.25 6.91 9.79
C GLU A 88 6.74 7.22 9.56
N VAL A 89 7.17 7.42 8.32
CA VAL A 89 8.59 7.66 8.02
C VAL A 89 8.99 9.11 8.33
N PHE A 90 8.33 10.11 7.73
CA PHE A 90 8.79 11.50 7.82
C PHE A 90 8.47 12.15 9.18
N LYS A 91 7.20 12.14 9.63
CA LYS A 91 6.81 12.82 10.89
C LYS A 91 7.25 12.04 12.14
N LYS A 92 7.04 10.72 12.18
CA LYS A 92 7.42 9.87 13.33
C LYS A 92 8.88 9.39 13.28
N GLY A 93 9.57 9.57 12.16
CA GLY A 93 11.00 9.28 12.04
C GLY A 93 11.35 7.80 11.98
N ILE A 94 10.41 6.94 11.56
CA ILE A 94 10.66 5.49 11.43
C ILE A 94 11.59 5.25 10.23
N LYS A 95 12.82 4.82 10.51
CA LYS A 95 13.89 4.66 9.50
C LYS A 95 13.90 3.29 8.84
N GLN A 96 13.17 2.34 9.40
CA GLN A 96 13.17 0.95 8.99
C GLN A 96 12.25 0.66 7.80
N VAL A 97 11.38 1.60 7.42
CA VAL A 97 10.37 1.39 6.39
C VAL A 97 10.79 2.06 5.08
N PHE A 98 10.84 1.26 4.03
CA PHE A 98 11.09 1.69 2.65
C PHE A 98 9.97 1.20 1.75
N ARG A 99 9.85 1.76 0.54
CA ARG A 99 8.86 1.29 -0.45
C ARG A 99 9.42 1.34 -1.86
N ILE A 100 9.03 0.38 -2.69
CA ILE A 100 9.27 0.36 -4.14
C ILE A 100 8.00 0.59 -4.97
N CYS A 101 6.83 0.59 -4.32
CA CYS A 101 5.55 0.83 -4.97
C CYS A 101 5.20 2.31 -5.03
N THR A 102 4.37 2.66 -6.02
CA THR A 102 3.78 3.97 -6.25
C THR A 102 2.86 4.41 -5.09
N PRO A 103 3.06 5.59 -4.49
CA PRO A 103 2.13 6.14 -3.49
C PRO A 103 0.82 6.62 -4.10
N THR A 104 -0.21 6.69 -3.26
CA THR A 104 -1.54 7.26 -3.58
C THR A 104 -1.48 8.66 -4.18
N TYR A 105 -0.39 9.42 -3.98
CA TYR A 105 -0.10 10.66 -4.72
C TYR A 105 -0.27 10.50 -6.21
N GLN A 106 0.33 9.47 -6.80
CA GLN A 106 0.30 9.29 -8.23
C GLN A 106 -1.07 8.76 -8.64
N ASP A 107 -1.69 7.88 -7.84
CA ASP A 107 -3.00 7.32 -8.17
C ASP A 107 -4.10 8.38 -8.17
N GLY A 108 -4.25 9.11 -7.06
CA GLY A 108 -5.29 10.13 -6.90
C GLY A 108 -5.02 11.40 -7.74
N ASN A 109 -3.79 11.91 -7.73
CA ASN A 109 -3.49 13.14 -8.46
C ASN A 109 -3.42 12.92 -9.97
N ALA A 110 -2.84 11.81 -10.45
CA ALA A 110 -2.82 11.56 -11.90
C ALA A 110 -4.25 11.41 -12.46
N ALA A 111 -5.14 10.74 -11.72
CA ALA A 111 -6.55 10.68 -12.09
C ALA A 111 -7.17 12.09 -12.18
N ALA A 112 -6.88 12.97 -11.23
CA ALA A 112 -7.35 14.37 -11.27
C ALA A 112 -6.76 15.18 -12.44
N PHE A 113 -5.47 14.96 -12.77
CA PHE A 113 -4.83 15.60 -13.92
C PHE A 113 -5.43 15.19 -15.26
N VAL A 114 -5.90 13.94 -15.37
CA VAL A 114 -6.67 13.50 -16.55
C VAL A 114 -8.09 14.07 -16.52
N ALA A 115 -8.75 14.00 -15.36
CA ALA A 115 -10.15 14.41 -15.20
C ALA A 115 -10.41 15.90 -15.45
N LYS A 116 -9.41 16.77 -15.22
CA LYS A 116 -9.55 18.22 -15.45
C LYS A 116 -9.88 18.56 -16.92
N ASP A 117 -9.40 17.74 -17.86
CA ASP A 117 -9.57 17.97 -19.30
C ASP A 117 -10.80 17.26 -19.87
N LEU A 118 -11.45 16.39 -19.08
CA LEU A 118 -12.69 15.73 -19.47
C LEU A 118 -13.88 16.69 -19.41
N PRO A 119 -14.93 16.50 -20.23
CA PRO A 119 -16.13 17.34 -20.16
C PRO A 119 -16.94 17.14 -18.87
N ALA A 120 -16.74 16.02 -18.16
CA ALA A 120 -17.45 15.71 -16.93
C ALA A 120 -17.19 16.73 -15.81
N THR A 121 -18.26 17.13 -15.12
CA THR A 121 -18.22 18.04 -13.96
C THR A 121 -18.81 17.42 -12.70
N THR A 122 -19.37 16.22 -12.79
CA THR A 122 -20.00 15.52 -11.67
C THR A 122 -19.37 14.15 -11.55
N TRP A 123 -18.92 13.80 -10.35
CA TRP A 123 -18.13 12.61 -10.07
C TRP A 123 -18.71 11.84 -8.89
N ALA A 124 -18.73 10.52 -9.01
CA ALA A 124 -19.03 9.59 -7.93
C ALA A 124 -17.98 8.48 -7.92
N THR A 125 -17.93 7.68 -6.86
CA THR A 125 -16.94 6.60 -6.77
C THR A 125 -17.50 5.32 -6.16
N ILE A 126 -16.98 4.19 -6.61
CA ILE A 126 -17.04 2.91 -5.91
C ILE A 126 -15.58 2.49 -5.68
N ASN A 127 -15.14 2.53 -4.43
CA ASN A 127 -13.77 2.25 -4.03
C ASN A 127 -13.71 1.08 -3.03
N PRO A 128 -12.55 0.42 -2.87
CA PRO A 128 -12.40 -0.62 -1.88
C PRO A 128 -12.49 -0.04 -0.46
N LYS A 129 -13.18 -0.75 0.45
CA LYS A 129 -13.48 -0.32 1.82
C LYS A 129 -12.28 -0.50 2.77
N TYR A 130 -11.19 0.20 2.50
CA TYR A 130 -10.02 0.27 3.36
C TYR A 130 -9.18 1.52 3.06
N GLU A 131 -8.12 1.73 3.84
CA GLU A 131 -7.25 2.91 3.82
C GLU A 131 -6.89 3.43 2.42
N TYR A 132 -6.51 2.56 1.48
CA TYR A 132 -6.18 2.98 0.11
C TYR A 132 -7.34 3.68 -0.60
N GLY A 133 -8.55 3.09 -0.57
CA GLY A 133 -9.71 3.63 -1.28
C GLY A 133 -10.13 4.99 -0.72
N TYR A 134 -10.05 5.16 0.60
CA TYR A 134 -10.32 6.45 1.24
C TYR A 134 -9.29 7.51 0.86
N ALA A 135 -8.01 7.14 0.89
CA ALA A 135 -6.91 8.05 0.59
C ALA A 135 -6.92 8.52 -0.88
N THR A 136 -7.06 7.60 -1.84
CA THR A 136 -7.08 7.94 -3.27
C THR A 136 -8.29 8.79 -3.63
N TRP A 137 -9.47 8.50 -3.09
CA TRP A 137 -10.67 9.29 -3.36
C TRP A 137 -10.53 10.71 -2.83
N LYS A 138 -10.14 10.85 -1.55
CA LYS A 138 -9.91 12.17 -0.94
C LYS A 138 -8.93 12.99 -1.76
N MET A 139 -7.82 12.38 -2.16
CA MET A 139 -6.78 13.05 -2.92
C MET A 139 -7.23 13.46 -4.32
N PHE A 140 -8.01 12.61 -5.00
CA PHE A 140 -8.65 12.96 -6.26
C PHE A 140 -9.57 14.18 -6.10
N GLN A 141 -10.42 14.18 -5.07
CA GLN A 141 -11.35 15.28 -4.81
C GLN A 141 -10.63 16.61 -4.56
N GLU A 142 -9.63 16.60 -3.68
CA GLU A 142 -8.85 17.79 -3.33
C GLU A 142 -8.08 18.34 -4.53
N THR A 143 -7.47 17.47 -5.34
CA THR A 143 -6.67 17.90 -6.50
C THR A 143 -7.55 18.35 -7.65
N LEU A 144 -8.59 17.60 -8.01
CA LEU A 144 -9.49 18.01 -9.10
C LEU A 144 -10.25 19.29 -8.73
N GLY A 145 -10.67 19.46 -7.48
CA GLY A 145 -11.34 20.67 -7.02
C GLY A 145 -10.48 21.93 -7.19
N LYS A 146 -9.15 21.81 -7.06
CA LYS A 146 -8.20 22.89 -7.34
C LYS A 146 -7.99 23.13 -8.84
N LEU A 147 -7.94 22.05 -9.63
CA LEU A 147 -7.62 22.11 -11.06
C LEU A 147 -8.81 22.51 -11.94
N LYS A 148 -10.05 22.19 -11.52
CA LYS A 148 -11.27 22.45 -12.28
C LYS A 148 -12.37 22.98 -11.36
N PRO A 149 -12.48 24.31 -11.17
CA PRO A 149 -13.53 24.91 -10.37
C PRO A 149 -14.93 24.50 -10.86
N GLY A 150 -15.85 24.26 -9.92
CA GLY A 150 -17.24 23.90 -10.23
C GLY A 150 -17.52 22.41 -10.42
N VAL A 151 -16.52 21.54 -10.26
CA VAL A 151 -16.77 20.09 -10.14
C VAL A 151 -17.57 19.76 -8.88
N LYS A 152 -18.39 18.71 -8.96
CA LYS A 152 -19.22 18.19 -7.86
C LYS A 152 -18.87 16.74 -7.60
N PHE A 153 -18.79 16.37 -6.33
CA PHE A 153 -18.64 14.98 -5.88
C PHE A 153 -19.95 14.59 -5.21
N VAL A 154 -20.71 13.66 -5.80
CA VAL A 154 -22.14 13.48 -5.46
C VAL A 154 -22.43 12.21 -4.66
N ALA A 155 -21.55 11.20 -4.74
CA ALA A 155 -21.71 9.96 -4.00
C ALA A 155 -20.38 9.21 -3.88
N ASP A 156 -20.27 8.42 -2.82
CA ASP A 156 -19.18 7.51 -2.54
C ASP A 156 -19.75 6.17 -2.04
N SER A 157 -19.18 5.08 -2.55
CA SER A 157 -19.55 3.72 -2.15
C SER A 157 -18.30 2.90 -1.87
N TRP A 158 -18.34 2.12 -0.79
CA TRP A 158 -17.17 1.43 -0.26
C TRP A 158 -17.37 -0.08 -0.26
N ALA A 159 -16.77 -0.77 -1.22
CA ALA A 159 -16.90 -2.21 -1.40
C ALA A 159 -15.88 -2.98 -0.53
N PRO A 160 -16.32 -3.84 0.40
CA PRO A 160 -15.42 -4.72 1.14
C PRO A 160 -14.61 -5.65 0.23
N PHE A 161 -13.50 -6.19 0.75
CA PHE A 161 -12.79 -7.26 0.06
C PHE A 161 -13.68 -8.48 -0.15
N GLY A 162 -13.57 -9.10 -1.32
CA GLY A 162 -14.39 -10.25 -1.69
C GLY A 162 -15.79 -9.90 -2.20
N THR A 163 -16.15 -8.62 -2.34
CA THR A 163 -17.38 -8.23 -3.03
C THR A 163 -17.37 -8.73 -4.47
N THR A 164 -18.33 -9.59 -4.81
CA THR A 164 -18.55 -10.13 -6.16
C THR A 164 -19.79 -9.54 -6.83
N ASP A 165 -20.72 -9.00 -6.05
CA ASP A 165 -21.93 -8.32 -6.53
C ASP A 165 -21.89 -6.84 -6.14
N PHE A 166 -21.82 -5.97 -7.16
CA PHE A 166 -21.71 -4.53 -7.00
C PHE A 166 -23.05 -3.79 -7.17
N ARG A 167 -24.18 -4.49 -7.38
CA ARG A 167 -25.48 -3.83 -7.64
C ARG A 167 -25.88 -2.87 -6.52
N SER A 168 -25.68 -3.25 -5.26
CA SER A 168 -25.96 -2.39 -4.11
C SER A 168 -25.09 -1.13 -4.07
N HIS A 169 -23.86 -1.20 -4.59
CA HIS A 169 -22.95 -0.06 -4.68
C HIS A 169 -23.31 0.84 -5.88
N ILE A 170 -23.62 0.24 -7.03
CA ILE A 170 -24.03 0.97 -8.24
C ILE A 170 -25.33 1.75 -7.99
N ASN A 171 -26.28 1.18 -7.27
CA ASN A 171 -27.55 1.85 -6.97
C ASN A 171 -27.41 3.04 -5.98
N THR A 172 -26.22 3.25 -5.40
CA THR A 172 -25.95 4.37 -4.49
C THR A 172 -25.27 5.58 -5.15
N ILE A 173 -24.83 5.45 -6.41
CA ILE A 173 -24.07 6.48 -7.13
C ILE A 173 -24.82 7.11 -8.29
#